data_AF-A0A957Q7E2-F1
#
_entry.id   AF-A0A957Q7E2-F1
#
_cell.length_a   1.000
_cell.length_b   1.000
_cell.length_c   1.000
_cell.angle_alpha   90.00
_cell.angle_beta   90.00
_cell.angle_gamma   90.00
#
_symmetry.space_group_name_H-M   'P 1'
#
loop_
_entity.id
_entity.type
_entity.pdbx_description
1 polymer ?
#
loop_
_entity_poly.entity_id
_entity_poly.type
_entity_poly.pdbx_seq_one_letter_code
_entity_poly.pdbx_strand_id
1 'polypeptide(L)'
;NGGVLVGTAVTGADGSYYFGGLNDTNMTSGSLLYNTNYEVSVSLSDANLTGLALTTQDAAGIISNDNKTDLADSDAAESGGNAVIAFATGGPGENNHTLDIGFVPRISIGSYIWEDSNANGAQDGGE
;
A
#
# COMPACT_ATOMS: atom_id res chain seq x y z
N ASN A 1 10.37 2.36 -12.42
CA ASN A 1 11.06 3.21 -11.42
C ASN A 1 12.56 2.97 -11.48
N GLY A 2 13.32 4.01 -11.79
CA GLY A 2 14.78 3.95 -12.07
C GLY A 2 15.66 4.27 -10.86
N GLY A 3 15.16 4.07 -9.64
CA GLY A 3 15.91 4.28 -8.40
C GLY A 3 16.88 3.13 -8.09
N VAL A 4 17.89 3.42 -7.27
CA VAL A 4 18.81 2.39 -6.75
C VAL A 4 18.12 1.68 -5.57
N LEU A 5 18.04 0.35 -5.60
CA LEU A 5 17.55 -0.43 -4.48
C LEU A 5 18.50 -0.29 -3.28
N VAL A 6 18.01 0.31 -2.19
CA VAL A 6 18.79 0.51 -0.95
C VAL A 6 18.40 -0.46 0.16
N GLY A 7 17.24 -1.11 0.06
CA GLY A 7 16.78 -2.15 0.99
C GLY A 7 15.48 -2.83 0.55
N THR A 8 15.18 -3.97 1.17
CA THR A 8 13.93 -4.73 1.02
C THR A 8 13.54 -5.36 2.35
N ALA A 9 12.24 -5.46 2.63
CA ALA A 9 11.71 -6.07 3.84
C ALA A 9 10.49 -6.92 3.48
N VAL A 10 10.28 -8.00 4.22
CA VAL A 10 9.01 -8.73 4.26
C VAL A 10 8.26 -8.26 5.49
N THR A 11 7.01 -7.85 5.33
CA THR A 11 6.21 -7.34 6.45
C THR A 11 6.01 -8.43 7.52
N GLY A 12 5.98 -8.00 8.79
CA GLY A 12 5.62 -8.86 9.90
C GLY A 12 4.14 -9.28 9.83
N ALA A 13 3.75 -10.24 10.68
CA ALA A 13 2.36 -10.68 10.79
C ALA A 13 1.40 -9.55 11.24
N ASP A 14 1.94 -8.49 11.83
CA ASP A 14 1.27 -7.26 12.23
C ASP A 14 1.34 -6.15 11.17
N GLY A 15 1.89 -6.44 9.98
CA GLY A 15 2.10 -5.46 8.91
C GLY A 15 3.34 -4.58 9.09
N SER A 16 4.12 -4.76 10.16
CA SER A 16 5.30 -3.93 10.42
C SER A 16 6.43 -4.16 9.41
N TYR A 17 7.12 -3.09 9.02
CA TYR A 17 8.37 -3.11 8.27
C TYR A 17 9.29 -2.00 8.77
N TYR A 18 10.59 -2.16 8.60
CA TYR A 18 11.56 -1.15 9.04
C TYR A 18 12.76 -1.08 8.09
N PHE A 19 13.28 0.13 7.91
CA PHE A 19 14.50 0.43 7.17
C PHE A 19 15.32 1.45 7.98
N GLY A 20 16.54 1.10 8.37
CA GLY A 20 17.47 2.02 9.01
C GLY A 20 18.28 1.43 10.16
N GLY A 21 19.37 2.13 10.52
CA GLY A 21 20.34 1.68 11.52
C GLY A 21 21.58 1.03 10.90
N LEU A 22 22.61 0.82 11.71
CA LEU A 22 23.94 0.37 11.26
C LEU A 22 24.05 -1.14 10.97
N ASN A 23 23.03 -1.93 11.30
CA ASN A 23 23.02 -3.40 11.10
C ASN A 23 21.64 -3.90 10.65
N ASP A 24 20.91 -3.07 9.91
CA ASP A 24 19.63 -3.48 9.39
C ASP A 24 19.83 -4.47 8.24
N THR A 25 19.36 -5.71 8.44
CA THR A 25 19.41 -6.77 7.44
C THR A 25 18.50 -6.51 6.24
N ASN A 26 17.54 -5.59 6.37
CA ASN A 26 16.70 -5.16 5.27
C ASN A 26 17.46 -4.21 4.33
N MET A 27 18.56 -3.60 4.77
CA MET A 27 19.33 -2.67 3.95
C MET A 27 20.39 -3.38 3.09
N THR A 28 20.42 -3.04 1.80
CA THR A 28 21.39 -3.57 0.83
C THR A 28 22.63 -2.67 0.69
N SER A 29 22.50 -1.37 0.99
CA SER A 29 23.56 -0.36 0.77
C SER A 29 23.88 0.49 2.02
N GLY A 30 24.05 -0.15 3.18
CA GLY A 30 24.35 0.56 4.43
C GLY A 30 23.11 1.22 5.04
N SER A 31 23.22 2.41 5.62
CA SER A 31 22.10 3.11 6.24
C SER A 31 21.47 4.16 5.30
N LEU A 32 20.22 4.53 5.57
CA LEU A 32 19.59 5.66 4.89
C LEU A 32 20.36 6.95 5.19
N LEU A 33 20.51 7.80 4.18
CA LEU A 33 21.13 9.11 4.31
C LEU A 33 20.12 10.09 4.91
N TYR A 34 20.60 11.06 5.69
CA TYR A 34 19.75 12.11 6.28
C TYR A 34 19.26 13.10 5.22
N ASN A 35 18.12 13.76 5.46
CA ASN A 35 17.55 14.80 4.58
C ASN A 35 17.49 14.39 3.10
N THR A 36 17.21 13.11 2.85
CA THR A 36 17.25 12.49 1.51
C THR A 36 15.89 11.88 1.19
N ASN A 37 15.45 12.06 -0.05
CA ASN A 37 14.20 11.51 -0.56
C ASN A 37 14.34 10.02 -0.85
N TYR A 38 13.34 9.25 -0.42
CA TYR A 38 13.22 7.82 -0.66
C TYR A 38 11.78 7.47 -1.05
N GLU A 39 11.61 6.28 -1.59
CA GLU A 39 10.31 5.69 -1.86
C GLU A 39 10.23 4.28 -1.28
N VAL A 40 9.13 3.95 -0.62
CA VAL A 40 8.72 2.57 -0.35
C VAL A 40 7.82 2.15 -1.50
N SER A 41 8.10 1.00 -2.13
CA SER A 41 7.35 0.50 -3.28
C SER A 41 6.99 -0.97 -3.11
N VAL A 42 5.70 -1.28 -3.23
CA VAL A 42 5.18 -2.65 -3.20
C VAL A 42 4.51 -2.97 -4.53
N SER A 43 4.89 -4.08 -5.17
CA SER A 43 4.29 -4.51 -6.43
C SER A 43 2.85 -4.97 -6.22
N LEU A 44 1.88 -4.32 -6.89
CA LEU A 44 0.47 -4.72 -6.83
C LEU A 44 0.17 -6.04 -7.56
N SER A 45 1.17 -6.58 -8.27
CA SER A 45 1.12 -7.89 -8.92
C SER A 45 1.72 -9.01 -8.08
N ASP A 46 2.15 -8.73 -6.83
CA ASP A 46 2.60 -9.76 -5.91
C ASP A 46 1.49 -10.79 -5.66
N ALA A 47 1.84 -12.07 -5.70
CA ALA A 47 0.88 -13.17 -5.53
C ALA A 47 0.17 -13.10 -4.17
N ASN A 48 0.84 -12.59 -3.13
CA ASN A 48 0.28 -12.42 -1.79
C ASN A 48 -0.81 -11.35 -1.72
N LEU A 49 -0.89 -10.47 -2.72
CA LEU A 49 -1.92 -9.42 -2.82
C LEU A 49 -3.09 -9.82 -3.73
N THR A 50 -3.11 -11.05 -4.23
CA THR A 50 -4.19 -11.53 -5.10
C THR A 50 -5.55 -11.43 -4.40
N GLY A 51 -6.50 -10.73 -5.04
CA GLY A 51 -7.84 -10.52 -4.50
C GLY A 51 -7.95 -9.34 -3.53
N LEU A 52 -6.86 -8.64 -3.26
CA LEU A 52 -6.87 -7.40 -2.48
C LEU A 52 -6.84 -6.17 -3.40
N ALA A 53 -7.27 -5.04 -2.86
CA ALA A 53 -7.14 -3.72 -3.46
C ALA A 53 -6.44 -2.79 -2.46
N LEU A 54 -5.60 -1.90 -2.99
CA LEU A 54 -4.97 -0.83 -2.22
C LEU A 54 -6.06 0.08 -1.63
N THR A 55 -5.90 0.49 -0.38
CA THR A 55 -6.79 1.48 0.24
C THR A 55 -6.53 2.86 -0.33
N THR A 56 -7.51 3.76 -0.19
CA THR A 56 -7.36 5.15 -0.63
C THR A 56 -6.24 5.82 0.15
N GLN A 57 -5.35 6.51 -0.58
CA GLN A 57 -4.31 7.35 -0.01
C GLN A 57 -4.91 8.56 0.72
N ASP A 58 -4.37 8.95 1.87
CA ASP A 58 -4.66 10.22 2.54
C ASP A 58 -6.17 10.45 2.74
N ALA A 59 -6.90 9.41 3.16
CA ALA A 59 -8.36 9.41 3.21
C ALA A 59 -8.92 10.50 4.15
N ALA A 60 -8.15 10.88 5.18
CA ALA A 60 -8.43 11.98 6.10
C ALA A 60 -7.97 13.36 5.58
N GLY A 61 -7.28 13.40 4.44
CA GLY A 61 -6.85 14.62 3.74
C GLY A 61 -5.56 15.26 4.23
N ILE A 62 -4.80 14.59 5.09
CA ILE A 62 -3.41 14.95 5.42
C ILE A 62 -2.52 14.27 4.37
N ILE A 63 -1.63 15.03 3.70
CA ILE A 63 -0.86 14.54 2.52
C ILE A 63 0.66 14.56 2.75
N SER A 64 1.07 14.69 4.01
CA SER A 64 2.42 15.12 4.39
C SER A 64 3.38 13.96 4.61
N ASN A 65 2.86 12.76 4.87
CA ASN A 65 3.60 11.58 5.32
C ASN A 65 4.51 11.90 6.53
N ASP A 66 4.10 12.87 7.37
CA ASP A 66 4.87 13.35 8.53
C ASP A 66 4.51 12.57 9.79
N ASN A 67 5.53 12.22 10.59
CA ASN A 67 5.40 11.35 11.75
C ASN A 67 4.59 11.89 12.93
N LYS A 68 4.08 13.13 12.85
CA LYS A 68 3.25 13.78 13.88
C LYS A 68 1.89 14.19 13.36
N THR A 69 1.81 14.59 12.09
CA THR A 69 0.56 15.10 11.53
C THR A 69 -0.19 14.07 10.69
N ASP A 70 0.52 13.07 10.16
CA ASP A 70 -0.01 12.01 9.32
C ASP A 70 0.07 10.67 10.04
N LEU A 71 -0.97 10.34 10.80
CA LEU A 71 -0.99 9.20 11.73
C LEU A 71 -2.07 8.16 11.42
N ALA A 72 -2.92 8.43 10.44
CA ALA A 72 -4.11 7.66 10.16
C ALA A 72 -4.22 7.43 8.67
N ASP A 73 -4.86 6.31 8.31
CA ASP A 73 -5.02 5.87 6.93
C ASP A 73 -3.69 5.60 6.20
N SER A 74 -3.75 5.39 4.89
CA SER A 74 -2.67 4.81 4.09
C SER A 74 -1.93 5.90 3.35
N ASP A 75 -0.60 5.92 3.40
CA ASP A 75 0.22 6.92 2.70
C ASP A 75 0.53 6.54 1.25
N ALA A 76 0.20 5.30 0.84
CA ALA A 76 0.56 4.79 -0.48
C ALA A 76 -0.41 5.18 -1.60
N ALA A 77 0.15 5.66 -2.71
CA ALA A 77 -0.56 5.88 -3.97
C ALA A 77 -0.24 4.79 -5.00
N GLU A 78 -1.20 4.44 -5.85
CA GLU A 78 -0.92 3.58 -7.01
C GLU A 78 -0.13 4.37 -8.07
N SER A 79 1.06 3.88 -8.42
CA SER A 79 1.91 4.43 -9.48
C SER A 79 2.57 3.32 -10.28
N GLY A 80 2.20 3.21 -11.56
CA GLY A 80 2.81 2.27 -12.50
C GLY A 80 2.71 0.80 -12.08
N GLY A 81 1.61 0.39 -11.45
CA GLY A 81 1.40 -0.98 -10.95
C GLY A 81 2.04 -1.28 -9.60
N ASN A 82 2.51 -0.26 -8.87
CA ASN A 82 3.03 -0.39 -7.51
C ASN A 82 2.25 0.53 -6.57
N ALA A 83 2.13 0.14 -5.31
CA ALA A 83 1.79 1.03 -4.21
C ALA A 83 3.07 1.75 -3.77
N VAL A 84 3.09 3.08 -3.83
CA VAL A 84 4.28 3.90 -3.60
C VAL A 84 4.01 4.93 -2.51
N ILE A 85 4.89 4.96 -1.51
CA ILE A 85 4.99 6.05 -0.53
C ILE A 85 6.27 6.83 -0.84
N ALA A 86 6.14 8.12 -1.15
CA ALA A 86 7.29 9.02 -1.25
C ALA A 86 7.47 9.76 0.08
N PHE A 87 8.71 9.80 0.59
CA PHE A 87 9.02 10.48 1.84
C PHE A 87 10.45 11.02 1.85
N ALA A 88 10.74 11.93 2.79
CA ALA A 88 12.09 12.39 3.07
C ALA A 88 12.51 11.95 4.47
N THR A 89 13.72 11.43 4.59
CA THR A 89 14.35 11.23 5.89
C THR A 89 14.64 12.57 6.54
N GLY A 90 14.53 12.64 7.87
CA GLY A 90 14.85 13.83 8.65
C GLY A 90 16.35 13.96 8.99
N GLY A 91 16.63 14.76 10.03
CA GLY A 91 17.96 14.87 10.61
C GLY A 91 18.44 13.61 11.35
N PRO A 92 19.69 13.61 11.84
CA PRO A 92 20.24 12.47 12.57
C PRO A 92 19.39 12.06 13.78
N GLY A 93 19.01 10.79 13.84
CA GLY A 93 18.22 10.23 14.93
C GLY A 93 16.70 10.41 14.80
N GLU A 94 16.22 11.04 13.73
CA GLU A 94 14.80 11.10 13.41
C GLU A 94 14.31 9.77 12.82
N ASN A 95 13.07 9.41 13.15
CA ASN A 95 12.43 8.17 12.69
C ASN A 95 10.98 8.49 12.31
N ASN A 96 10.48 7.84 11.26
CA ASN A 96 9.08 7.91 10.88
C ASN A 96 8.52 6.48 10.84
N HIS A 97 7.60 6.16 11.76
CA HIS A 97 6.94 4.86 11.84
C HIS A 97 5.44 4.97 11.51
N THR A 98 5.02 6.08 10.90
CA THR A 98 3.61 6.30 10.56
C THR A 98 3.31 5.94 9.11
N LEU A 99 4.36 5.75 8.29
CA LEU A 99 4.24 5.30 6.91
C LEU A 99 3.60 3.92 6.83
N ASP A 100 2.40 3.81 6.28
CA ASP A 100 1.68 2.55 6.13
C ASP A 100 1.00 2.35 4.76
N ILE A 101 0.72 1.09 4.45
CA ILE A 101 0.11 0.65 3.19
C ILE A 101 -1.03 -0.29 3.53
N GLY A 102 -2.26 0.16 3.29
CA GLY A 102 -3.46 -0.63 3.53
C GLY A 102 -3.90 -1.44 2.32
N PHE A 103 -4.35 -2.67 2.56
CA PHE A 103 -5.01 -3.51 1.55
C PHE A 103 -6.31 -4.08 2.09
N VAL A 104 -7.37 -4.05 1.28
CA VAL A 104 -8.69 -4.59 1.63
C VAL A 104 -9.14 -5.63 0.62
N PRO A 105 -9.91 -6.65 1.02
CA PRO A 105 -10.49 -7.60 0.09
C PRO A 105 -11.34 -6.90 -0.97
N ARG A 106 -11.20 -7.32 -2.23
CA ARG A 106 -12.13 -6.90 -3.27
C ARG A 106 -13.48 -7.52 -3.00
N ILE A 107 -14.51 -6.68 -2.95
CA ILE A 107 -15.90 -7.11 -2.88
C ILE A 107 -16.47 -7.02 -4.30
N SER A 108 -16.98 -8.12 -4.83
CA SER A 108 -17.80 -8.11 -6.04
C SER A 108 -19.27 -8.30 -5.65
N ILE A 109 -20.12 -7.38 -6.11
CA ILE A 109 -21.56 -7.57 -6.07
C ILE A 109 -21.97 -8.09 -7.44
N GLY A 110 -22.48 -9.33 -7.49
CA GLY A 110 -23.10 -9.87 -8.68
C GLY A 110 -24.45 -9.22 -8.93
N SER A 111 -24.73 -8.85 -10.17
CA SER A 111 -26.09 -8.55 -10.63
C SER A 111 -26.28 -9.24 -11.96
N TYR A 112 -27.31 -10.08 -12.04
CA TYR A 112 -27.72 -10.73 -13.27
C TYR A 112 -28.91 -9.95 -13.85
N ILE A 113 -28.90 -9.72 -15.16
CA ILE A 113 -30.09 -9.33 -15.91
C ILE A 113 -30.54 -10.61 -16.62
N TRP A 114 -31.77 -11.02 -16.38
CA TRP A 114 -32.42 -12.16 -17.04
C TRP A 114 -33.65 -11.67 -17.80
N GLU A 115 -34.02 -12.38 -18.87
CA GLU A 115 -35.24 -12.08 -19.62
C GLU A 115 -36.41 -12.80 -18.96
N ASP A 116 -37.20 -12.09 -18.15
CA ASP A 116 -38.42 -12.59 -17.49
C ASP A 116 -39.51 -12.87 -18.55
N SER A 117 -39.35 -14.00 -19.24
CA SER A 117 -40.19 -14.42 -20.36
C SER A 117 -41.60 -14.80 -19.93
N ASN A 118 -41.78 -15.12 -18.65
CA ASN A 118 -43.05 -15.54 -18.07
C ASN A 118 -43.73 -14.48 -17.18
N ALA A 119 -43.09 -13.31 -17.01
CA ALA A 119 -43.54 -12.15 -16.26
C ALA A 119 -43.84 -12.42 -14.76
N ASN A 120 -43.12 -13.36 -14.12
CA ASN A 120 -43.34 -13.73 -12.73
C ASN A 120 -42.40 -13.01 -11.73
N GLY A 121 -41.41 -12.26 -12.21
CA GLY A 121 -40.44 -11.54 -11.37
C GLY A 121 -39.43 -12.43 -10.64
N ALA A 122 -39.30 -13.70 -11.01
CA ALA A 122 -38.31 -14.65 -10.51
C ALA A 122 -37.34 -15.02 -11.63
N GLN A 123 -36.13 -15.45 -11.25
CA GLN A 123 -35.18 -16.01 -12.21
C GLN A 123 -35.40 -17.53 -12.26
N ASP A 124 -35.99 -18.00 -13.35
CA ASP A 124 -36.23 -19.42 -13.57
C ASP A 124 -35.12 -20.09 -14.39
N GLY A 125 -35.05 -21.43 -14.32
CA GLY A 125 -34.09 -22.21 -15.10
C GLY A 125 -34.37 -22.12 -16.60
N GLY A 126 -33.57 -21.33 -17.32
CA GLY A 126 -33.75 -21.07 -18.75
C GLY A 126 -34.01 -19.61 -19.10
N GLU A 127 -34.12 -18.73 -18.09
CA GLU A 127 -34.25 -17.27 -18.20
C GLU A 127 -32.97 -16.53 -17.74
#